data_AF-A0A2J8I1I3-F1
#
_entry.id   AF-A0A2J8I1I3-F1
#
_cell.length_a   1.000
_cell.length_b   1.000
_cell.length_c   1.000
_cell.angle_alpha   90.00
_cell.angle_beta   90.00
_cell.angle_gamma   90.00
#
_symmetry.space_group_name_H-M   'P 1'
#
loop_
_entity.id
_entity.type
_entity.pdbx_description
1 polymer ?
#
loop_
_entity_poly.entity_id
_entity_poly.type
_entity_poly.pdbx_seq_one_letter_code
_entity_poly.pdbx_strand_id
1 'polypeptide(L)'
;MKVLITPIAILSACLLQACSTTSSAPESMQDNVKASLDQPSSIKPQTFIMRGEVVIGSDTRTFTPCGSNQQFLLDMPASLVQQTMKLSHSPYQAMYGELIGHLTPPSKTSYKGDYSAKFVVENINIISAENPKRCQRPSSPTTAFGTEPNWNIKLGKDKLTFQPMGEEPQITTLKGSEISPATRHYQFKGGQLTLVRQTCSDGMSDSLYGWSSNLTLANRSYKGCATLGNSDPTLSWTGEYFASSTQNTDFSVNLTLSNDHTATTEYTYSNGDPTIVEKGYWQQLNQTQVQVVMTHHQQQYLVSERIFTKQDKQLIAEKERVGNIVYPIANGGLVLFSAKGTTE
;
A
#
# COMPACT_ATOMS: atom_id res chain seq x y z
N MET A 1 -74.64 -16.18 -44.97
CA MET A 1 -74.31 -16.97 -43.76
C MET A 1 -72.87 -16.65 -43.40
N LYS A 2 -72.61 -16.00 -42.24
CA LYS A 2 -72.10 -16.63 -40.99
C LYS A 2 -70.76 -17.36 -41.23
N VAL A 3 -69.67 -17.18 -40.51
CA VAL A 3 -69.35 -16.57 -39.21
C VAL A 3 -67.81 -16.44 -39.14
N LEU A 4 -67.32 -15.54 -38.26
CA LEU A 4 -65.93 -15.38 -37.82
C LEU A 4 -65.19 -16.70 -37.52
N ILE A 5 -63.85 -16.66 -37.56
CA ILE A 5 -62.90 -16.99 -36.45
C ILE A 5 -61.46 -16.82 -36.99
N THR A 6 -60.76 -15.77 -36.53
CA THR A 6 -59.30 -15.68 -36.37
C THR A 6 -58.89 -16.54 -35.15
N PRO A 7 -57.64 -17.05 -34.97
CA PRO A 7 -56.45 -16.17 -34.73
C PRO A 7 -55.01 -16.77 -34.95
N ILE A 8 -54.00 -15.96 -34.57
CA ILE A 8 -52.63 -16.27 -34.07
C ILE A 8 -51.52 -16.39 -35.15
N ALA A 9 -50.74 -15.32 -35.40
CA ALA A 9 -49.45 -14.90 -34.76
C ALA A 9 -48.23 -15.57 -35.44
N ILE A 10 -47.03 -15.01 -35.59
CA ILE A 10 -46.20 -14.08 -34.80
C ILE A 10 -45.25 -13.40 -35.81
N LEU A 11 -45.19 -12.06 -35.85
CA LEU A 11 -44.11 -11.35 -36.54
C LEU A 11 -43.07 -10.92 -35.51
N SER A 12 -41.94 -11.63 -35.46
CA SER A 12 -40.83 -11.35 -34.56
C SER A 12 -40.08 -10.09 -35.02
N ALA A 13 -40.23 -8.99 -34.27
CA ALA A 13 -39.38 -7.82 -34.39
C ALA A 13 -38.00 -8.11 -33.74
N CYS A 14 -36.95 -8.17 -34.55
CA CYS A 14 -35.57 -8.19 -34.06
C CYS A 14 -35.19 -6.79 -33.54
N LEU A 15 -35.24 -6.61 -32.22
CA LEU A 15 -34.56 -5.51 -31.54
C LEU A 15 -33.07 -5.87 -31.42
N LEU A 16 -32.22 -5.22 -32.21
CA LEU A 16 -30.77 -5.20 -31.99
C LEU A 16 -30.50 -4.32 -30.76
N GLN A 17 -30.46 -4.92 -29.57
CA GLN A 17 -29.79 -4.31 -28.43
C GLN A 17 -28.29 -4.59 -28.54
N ALA A 18 -27.54 -3.59 -29.00
CA ALA A 18 -26.10 -3.54 -28.82
C ALA A 18 -25.82 -3.23 -27.34
N CYS A 19 -25.59 -4.27 -26.54
CA CYS A 19 -25.02 -4.10 -25.21
C CYS A 19 -23.57 -3.63 -25.35
N SER A 20 -23.35 -2.37 -25.00
CA SER A 20 -22.05 -1.77 -24.75
C SER A 20 -21.29 -2.63 -23.75
N THR A 21 -20.30 -3.38 -24.22
CA THR A 21 -19.30 -3.99 -23.35
C THR A 21 -18.41 -2.87 -22.81
N THR A 22 -18.75 -2.35 -21.64
CA THR A 22 -17.79 -1.67 -20.78
C THR A 22 -16.70 -2.69 -20.45
N SER A 23 -15.58 -2.60 -21.18
CA SER A 23 -14.37 -3.34 -20.87
C SER A 23 -13.84 -2.80 -19.56
N SER A 24 -14.16 -3.48 -18.47
CA SER A 24 -13.38 -3.44 -17.24
C SER A 24 -11.92 -3.64 -17.63
N ALA A 25 -11.02 -2.82 -17.10
CA ALA A 25 -9.59 -3.04 -17.23
C ALA A 25 -9.28 -4.50 -16.86
N PRO A 26 -8.32 -5.17 -17.53
CA PRO A 26 -7.87 -6.45 -17.04
C PRO A 26 -7.23 -6.22 -15.68
N GLU A 27 -7.93 -6.61 -14.62
CA GLU A 27 -7.31 -6.96 -13.36
C GLU A 27 -6.16 -7.90 -13.71
N SER A 28 -4.95 -7.47 -13.37
CA SER A 28 -3.76 -8.29 -13.48
C SER A 28 -4.07 -9.68 -12.93
N MET A 29 -3.79 -10.73 -13.72
CA MET A 29 -3.92 -12.15 -13.37
C MET A 29 -2.94 -12.57 -12.24
N GLN A 30 -2.95 -11.85 -11.12
CA GLN A 30 -2.24 -12.15 -9.87
C GLN A 30 -3.20 -12.42 -8.71
N ASP A 31 -4.51 -12.19 -8.88
CA ASP A 31 -5.53 -12.68 -7.94
C ASP A 31 -5.78 -14.17 -8.22
N ASN A 32 -5.23 -15.05 -7.37
CA ASN A 32 -5.83 -16.33 -6.93
C ASN A 32 -4.86 -17.32 -6.26
N VAL A 33 -3.55 -17.07 -6.20
CA VAL A 33 -2.66 -17.97 -5.43
C VAL A 33 -2.75 -17.62 -3.95
N LYS A 34 -3.47 -18.45 -3.19
CA LYS A 34 -3.54 -18.37 -1.73
C LYS A 34 -2.14 -18.59 -1.15
N ALA A 35 -1.62 -17.61 -0.41
CA ALA A 35 -0.35 -17.72 0.30
C ALA A 35 -0.49 -18.73 1.45
N SER A 36 0.55 -19.55 1.64
CA SER A 36 0.61 -20.58 2.69
C SER A 36 2.00 -20.67 3.31
N LEU A 37 2.03 -20.92 4.63
CA LEU A 37 3.26 -21.18 5.38
C LEU A 37 3.97 -22.47 4.94
N ASP A 38 3.23 -23.47 4.44
CA ASP A 38 3.81 -24.72 3.92
C ASP A 38 4.50 -24.54 2.57
N GLN A 39 4.18 -23.45 1.85
CA GLN A 39 4.77 -23.11 0.57
C GLN A 39 5.34 -21.69 0.63
N PRO A 40 6.51 -21.47 1.25
CA PRO A 40 7.06 -20.13 1.46
C PRO A 40 7.20 -19.29 0.19
N SER A 41 7.41 -19.90 -0.98
CA SER A 41 7.49 -19.21 -2.27
C SER A 41 6.17 -18.59 -2.74
N SER A 42 5.04 -18.98 -2.13
CA SER A 42 3.72 -18.38 -2.36
C SER A 42 3.54 -17.05 -1.60
N ILE A 43 4.34 -16.82 -0.56
CA ILE A 43 4.26 -15.63 0.29
C ILE A 43 4.99 -14.49 -0.41
N LYS A 44 4.23 -13.69 -1.16
CA LYS A 44 4.72 -12.52 -1.89
C LYS A 44 4.01 -11.29 -1.33
N PRO A 45 4.65 -10.51 -0.45
CA PRO A 45 4.08 -9.29 0.05
C PRO A 45 3.70 -8.34 -1.08
N GLN A 46 2.52 -7.74 -0.99
CA GLN A 46 2.14 -6.64 -1.85
C GLN A 46 2.86 -5.37 -1.39
N THR A 47 3.45 -4.64 -2.33
CA THR A 47 4.06 -3.35 -1.99
C THR A 47 3.01 -2.33 -1.60
N PHE A 48 3.33 -1.52 -0.60
CA PHE A 48 2.51 -0.41 -0.16
C PHE A 48 3.36 0.87 -0.09
N ILE A 49 2.68 2.02 -0.03
CA ILE A 49 3.35 3.32 0.12
C ILE A 49 3.28 3.75 1.58
N MET A 50 4.40 4.23 2.12
CA MET A 50 4.43 4.81 3.46
C MET A 50 5.10 6.18 3.42
N ARG A 51 4.50 7.13 4.14
CA ARG A 51 5.00 8.51 4.28
C ARG A 51 5.70 8.62 5.61
N GLY A 52 6.82 9.33 5.68
CA GLY A 52 7.58 9.43 6.93
C GLY A 52 8.84 10.26 6.83
N GLU A 53 9.59 10.23 7.92
CA GLU A 53 10.94 10.80 8.01
C GLU A 53 11.97 9.76 7.57
N VAL A 54 12.86 10.14 6.65
CA VAL A 54 13.97 9.35 6.14
C VAL A 54 15.27 9.96 6.65
N VAL A 55 16.11 9.14 7.28
CA VAL A 55 17.45 9.54 7.72
C VAL A 55 18.46 8.57 7.11
N ILE A 56 19.42 9.10 6.34
CA ILE A 56 20.48 8.33 5.70
C ILE A 56 21.82 8.71 6.34
N GLY A 57 22.44 7.75 7.01
CA GLY A 57 23.77 7.86 7.58
C GLY A 57 24.81 6.96 6.90
N SER A 58 26.06 7.06 7.37
CA SER A 58 27.16 6.17 6.97
C SER A 58 26.87 4.71 7.34
N ASP A 59 26.36 4.48 8.56
CA ASP A 59 26.29 3.16 9.18
C ASP A 59 24.86 2.64 9.35
N THR A 60 23.89 3.55 9.43
CA THR A 60 22.48 3.21 9.57
C THR A 60 21.60 4.11 8.71
N ARG A 61 20.47 3.55 8.30
CA ARG A 61 19.45 4.22 7.50
C ARG A 61 18.12 3.85 8.11
N THR A 62 17.30 4.85 8.37
CA THR A 62 16.09 4.65 9.14
C THR A 62 14.92 5.36 8.50
N PHE A 63 13.75 4.81 8.76
CA PHE A 63 12.48 5.38 8.33
C PHE A 63 11.50 5.39 9.50
N THR A 64 10.98 6.57 9.82
CA THR A 64 9.97 6.77 10.87
C THR A 64 8.65 7.14 10.20
N PRO A 65 7.63 6.29 10.22
CA PRO A 65 6.34 6.58 9.59
C PRO A 65 5.69 7.84 10.17
N CYS A 66 4.97 8.59 9.35
CA CYS A 66 4.24 9.76 9.81
C CYS A 66 3.23 9.38 10.90
N GLY A 67 3.29 10.05 12.05
CA GLY A 67 2.40 9.78 13.19
C GLY A 67 2.80 8.58 14.04
N SER A 68 3.95 7.96 13.77
CA SER A 68 4.49 6.85 14.54
C SER A 68 5.70 7.28 15.38
N ASN A 69 5.92 6.58 16.49
CA ASN A 69 7.16 6.60 17.26
C ASN A 69 8.04 5.37 16.96
N GLN A 70 7.60 4.51 16.05
CA GLN A 70 8.30 3.31 15.61
C GLN A 70 9.24 3.67 14.47
N GLN A 71 10.42 3.06 14.50
CA GLN A 71 11.41 3.23 13.46
C GLN A 71 11.64 1.89 12.76
N PHE A 72 11.82 1.94 11.45
CA PHE A 72 12.22 0.81 10.63
C PHE A 72 13.66 0.97 10.16
N LEU A 73 14.38 -0.15 10.07
CA LEU A 73 15.64 -0.18 9.34
C LEU A 73 15.33 -0.06 7.86
N LEU A 74 16.04 0.82 7.16
CA LEU A 74 15.78 1.09 5.76
C LEU A 74 16.77 0.36 4.85
N ASP A 75 16.25 -0.52 4.00
CA ASP A 75 17.02 -1.23 2.97
C ASP A 75 16.73 -0.60 1.61
N MET A 76 17.76 -0.04 0.97
CA MET A 76 17.62 0.74 -0.25
C MET A 76 18.70 0.35 -1.25
N PRO A 77 18.39 0.34 -2.56
CA PRO A 77 19.39 0.19 -3.61
C PRO A 77 20.51 1.21 -3.47
N ALA A 78 21.76 0.77 -3.67
CA ALA A 78 22.94 1.65 -3.50
C ALA A 78 22.86 2.91 -4.37
N SER A 79 22.35 2.80 -5.61
CA SER A 79 22.15 3.95 -6.51
C SER A 79 21.16 4.98 -5.97
N LEU A 80 20.10 4.53 -5.29
CA LEU A 80 19.13 5.42 -4.67
C LEU A 80 19.72 6.11 -3.44
N VAL A 81 20.47 5.37 -2.61
CA VAL A 81 21.19 5.94 -1.46
C VAL A 81 22.13 7.06 -1.89
N GLN A 82 22.92 6.85 -2.95
CA GLN A 82 23.82 7.87 -3.50
C GLN A 82 23.08 9.11 -4.00
N GLN A 83 21.91 8.94 -4.62
CA GLN A 83 21.08 10.07 -5.06
C GLN A 83 20.47 10.81 -3.88
N THR A 84 19.98 10.09 -2.87
CA THR A 84 19.39 10.68 -1.66
C THR A 84 20.42 11.44 -0.82
N MET A 85 21.65 10.93 -0.67
CA MET A 85 22.72 11.64 0.05
C MET A 85 23.11 12.96 -0.62
N LYS A 86 22.92 13.10 -1.94
CA LYS A 86 23.14 14.37 -2.65
C LYS A 86 22.08 15.44 -2.33
N LEU A 87 20.90 15.02 -1.83
CA LEU A 87 19.87 15.96 -1.37
C LEU A 87 20.16 16.52 0.02
N SER A 88 20.88 15.76 0.85
CA SER A 88 21.15 16.17 2.23
C SER A 88 22.26 17.22 2.28
N HIS A 89 22.05 18.26 3.08
CA HIS A 89 23.00 19.32 3.38
C HIS A 89 23.93 18.99 4.54
N SER A 90 23.57 17.98 5.35
CA SER A 90 24.38 17.48 6.45
C SER A 90 24.18 15.97 6.66
N PRO A 91 25.19 15.26 7.20
CA PRO A 91 25.02 13.86 7.60
C PRO A 91 23.83 13.68 8.54
N TYR A 92 23.07 12.60 8.35
CA TYR A 92 21.91 12.27 9.18
C TYR A 92 20.79 13.34 9.17
N GLN A 93 20.76 14.22 8.16
CA GLN A 93 19.64 15.15 7.99
C GLN A 93 18.32 14.37 7.82
N ALA A 94 17.33 14.71 8.64
CA ALA A 94 15.95 14.26 8.46
C ALA A 94 15.36 14.85 7.18
N MET A 95 14.88 13.97 6.30
CA MET A 95 14.19 14.30 5.06
C MET A 95 12.78 13.75 5.11
N TYR A 96 11.86 14.36 4.35
CA TYR A 96 10.56 13.75 4.13
C TYR A 96 10.67 12.72 3.00
N GLY A 97 10.10 11.53 3.22
CA GLY A 97 10.05 10.48 2.22
C GLY A 97 8.66 9.87 2.08
N GLU A 98 8.34 9.51 0.85
CA GLU A 98 7.22 8.66 0.48
C GLU A 98 7.81 7.44 -0.21
N LEU A 99 7.87 6.33 0.50
CA LEU A 99 8.61 5.13 0.09
C LEU A 99 7.62 4.03 -0.28
N ILE A 100 7.94 3.26 -1.32
CA ILE A 100 7.13 2.15 -1.79
C ILE A 100 7.97 0.88 -1.66
N GLY A 101 7.42 -0.12 -0.98
CA GLY A 101 8.17 -1.33 -0.65
C GLY A 101 7.38 -2.32 0.17
N HIS A 102 8.10 -3.20 0.83
CA HIS A 102 7.55 -4.25 1.69
C HIS A 102 8.41 -4.42 2.95
N LEU A 103 7.88 -5.12 3.95
CA LEU A 103 8.55 -5.34 5.23
C LEU A 103 9.15 -6.75 5.30
N THR A 104 10.30 -6.84 5.96
CA THR A 104 10.99 -8.10 6.26
C THR A 104 11.44 -8.10 7.72
N PRO A 105 11.68 -9.28 8.31
CA PRO A 105 12.24 -9.34 9.66
C PRO A 105 13.61 -8.66 9.71
N PRO A 106 13.93 -7.94 10.79
CA PRO A 106 15.29 -7.44 11.01
C PRO A 106 16.25 -8.61 11.21
N SER A 107 17.55 -8.39 10.95
CA SER A 107 18.56 -9.39 11.28
C SER A 107 18.65 -9.59 12.79
N LYS A 108 18.77 -10.84 13.25
CA LYS A 108 19.05 -11.18 14.66
C LYS A 108 20.41 -10.66 15.15
N THR A 109 21.32 -10.33 14.23
CA THR A 109 22.68 -9.91 14.56
C THR A 109 22.74 -8.42 14.92
N SER A 110 23.37 -8.11 16.05
CA SER A 110 23.62 -6.75 16.58
C SER A 110 22.36 -5.93 16.94
N TYR A 111 22.54 -4.63 17.23
CA TYR A 111 21.48 -3.64 17.50
C TYR A 111 20.41 -3.54 16.41
N LYS A 112 20.63 -4.14 15.24
CA LYS A 112 19.63 -4.19 14.15
C LYS A 112 18.42 -5.05 14.51
N GLY A 113 18.53 -5.92 15.51
CA GLY A 113 17.43 -6.73 16.03
C GLY A 113 16.35 -5.94 16.76
N ASP A 114 16.67 -4.74 17.25
CA ASP A 114 15.77 -3.92 18.09
C ASP A 114 14.66 -3.22 17.29
N TYR A 115 14.78 -3.19 15.96
CA TYR A 115 13.78 -2.61 15.08
C TYR A 115 12.58 -3.55 14.94
N SER A 116 11.37 -2.99 14.82
CA SER A 116 10.16 -3.80 14.58
C SER A 116 10.21 -4.54 13.25
N ALA A 117 10.82 -3.93 12.23
CA ALA A 117 11.00 -4.49 10.89
C ALA A 117 12.11 -3.78 10.10
N LYS A 118 12.50 -4.40 8.97
CA LYS A 118 13.29 -3.78 7.90
C LYS A 118 12.38 -3.46 6.71
N PHE A 119 12.30 -2.19 6.33
CA PHE A 119 11.56 -1.72 5.16
C PHE A 119 12.45 -1.82 3.92
N VAL A 120 12.10 -2.71 3.00
CA VAL A 120 12.80 -2.91 1.72
C VAL A 120 12.18 -2.00 0.68
N VAL A 121 12.92 -0.95 0.33
CA VAL A 121 12.51 0.06 -0.66
C VAL A 121 12.69 -0.50 -2.06
N GLU A 122 11.57 -0.72 -2.74
CA GLU A 122 11.57 -1.03 -4.17
C GLU A 122 11.56 0.25 -5.00
N ASN A 123 10.98 1.31 -4.44
CA ASN A 123 10.72 2.56 -5.12
C ASN A 123 10.55 3.73 -4.15
N ILE A 124 10.65 4.93 -4.71
CA ILE A 124 10.20 6.14 -4.04
C ILE A 124 9.02 6.73 -4.81
N ASN A 125 8.20 7.51 -4.12
CA ASN A 125 7.33 8.48 -4.75
C ASN A 125 8.02 9.85 -4.76
N ILE A 126 8.51 10.28 -3.60
CA ILE A 126 9.36 11.46 -3.41
C ILE A 126 10.28 11.28 -2.19
N ILE A 127 11.49 11.80 -2.26
CA ILE A 127 12.31 12.14 -1.08
C ILE A 127 12.68 13.62 -1.19
N SER A 128 12.54 14.39 -0.12
CA SER A 128 12.73 15.85 -0.13
C SER A 128 13.42 16.34 1.14
N ALA A 129 14.52 17.07 0.99
CA ALA A 129 15.22 17.78 2.07
C ALA A 129 14.68 19.20 2.29
N GLU A 130 13.99 19.76 1.30
CA GLU A 130 13.49 21.15 1.30
C GLU A 130 12.50 21.44 2.45
N ASN A 131 11.61 20.49 2.75
CA ASN A 131 10.67 20.64 3.85
C ASN A 131 10.40 19.29 4.53
N PRO A 132 11.10 18.97 5.64
CA PRO A 132 10.94 17.69 6.33
C PRO A 132 9.61 17.57 7.08
N LYS A 133 8.93 18.68 7.41
CA LYS A 133 7.68 18.69 8.20
C LYS A 133 6.43 18.48 7.33
N ARG A 134 6.47 17.56 6.36
CA ARG A 134 5.35 17.26 5.44
C ARG A 134 4.37 16.21 5.97
N CYS A 135 4.65 15.56 7.10
CA CYS A 135 3.75 14.54 7.68
C CYS A 135 2.35 15.06 8.07
N GLN A 136 2.22 16.35 8.37
CA GLN A 136 0.92 16.96 8.71
C GLN A 136 0.06 17.26 7.48
N ARG A 137 0.61 17.12 6.26
CA ARG A 137 -0.14 17.37 5.04
C ARG A 137 -1.10 16.21 4.76
N PRO A 138 -2.33 16.49 4.29
CA PRO A 138 -3.25 15.45 3.85
C PRO A 138 -2.64 14.65 2.70
N SER A 139 -3.18 13.45 2.45
CA SER A 139 -2.81 12.67 1.28
C SER A 139 -3.05 13.48 0.00
N SER A 140 -2.09 13.47 -0.91
CA SER A 140 -2.19 14.09 -2.22
C SER A 140 -2.58 13.06 -3.28
N PRO A 141 -3.37 13.46 -4.28
CA PRO A 141 -3.59 12.63 -5.46
C PRO A 141 -2.31 12.51 -6.30
N THR A 142 -2.35 11.69 -7.34
CA THR A 142 -1.31 11.68 -8.37
C THR A 142 -1.19 13.06 -9.01
N THR A 143 0.03 13.56 -9.10
CA THR A 143 0.38 14.84 -9.71
C THR A 143 1.53 14.67 -10.72
N ALA A 144 1.54 15.50 -11.74
CA ALA A 144 2.64 15.61 -12.69
C ALA A 144 2.91 17.09 -12.94
N PHE A 145 4.17 17.47 -13.06
CA PHE A 145 4.54 18.88 -13.19
C PHE A 145 5.87 19.00 -13.92
N GLY A 146 6.10 20.17 -14.52
CA GLY A 146 7.37 20.54 -15.13
C GLY A 146 7.67 22.01 -14.91
N THR A 147 8.93 22.37 -15.15
CA THR A 147 9.49 23.67 -14.79
C THR A 147 9.70 24.58 -16.00
N GLU A 148 10.00 24.01 -17.16
CA GLU A 148 10.23 24.73 -18.41
C GLU A 148 9.49 24.07 -19.61
N PRO A 149 8.36 24.63 -20.07
CA PRO A 149 7.57 25.67 -19.39
C PRO A 149 7.02 25.16 -18.04
N ASN A 150 6.59 26.05 -17.15
CA ASN A 150 5.97 25.63 -15.90
C ASN A 150 4.51 25.17 -16.12
N TRP A 151 4.20 23.98 -15.63
CA TRP A 151 2.86 23.38 -15.69
C TRP A 151 2.65 22.37 -14.57
N ASN A 152 1.41 22.14 -14.21
CA ASN A 152 1.01 21.13 -13.23
C ASN A 152 -0.29 20.43 -13.65
N ILE A 153 -0.37 19.13 -13.35
CA ILE A 153 -1.54 18.28 -13.47
C ILE A 153 -1.86 17.66 -12.12
N LYS A 154 -3.14 17.67 -11.74
CA LYS A 154 -3.68 16.86 -10.63
C LYS A 154 -4.71 15.89 -11.18
N LEU A 155 -4.58 14.60 -10.83
CA LEU A 155 -5.53 13.55 -11.20
C LEU A 155 -6.55 13.31 -10.08
N GLY A 156 -7.83 13.51 -10.37
CA GLY A 156 -8.94 13.01 -9.57
C GLY A 156 -9.37 11.61 -9.99
N LYS A 157 -10.52 11.15 -9.47
CA LYS A 157 -11.09 9.82 -9.80
C LYS A 157 -11.47 9.69 -11.28
N ASP A 158 -12.09 10.72 -11.84
CA ASP A 158 -12.61 10.77 -13.21
C ASP A 158 -12.20 12.04 -13.97
N LYS A 159 -11.45 12.93 -13.31
CA LYS A 159 -11.10 14.26 -13.81
C LYS A 159 -9.60 14.49 -13.75
N LEU A 160 -9.14 15.35 -14.64
CA LEU A 160 -7.79 15.88 -14.69
C LEU A 160 -7.88 17.40 -14.66
N THR A 161 -7.12 18.03 -13.77
CA THR A 161 -6.95 19.48 -13.74
C THR A 161 -5.56 19.84 -14.25
N PHE A 162 -5.49 20.47 -15.42
CA PHE A 162 -4.27 21.00 -16.01
C PHE A 162 -4.14 22.50 -15.70
N GLN A 163 -2.97 22.92 -15.25
CA GLN A 163 -2.68 24.28 -14.85
C GLN A 163 -1.34 24.70 -15.47
N PRO A 164 -1.35 25.44 -16.59
CA PRO A 164 -0.15 26.08 -17.10
C PRO A 164 0.15 27.34 -16.29
N MET A 165 1.40 27.81 -16.34
CA MET A 165 1.81 29.01 -15.63
C MET A 165 1.07 30.26 -16.12
N GLY A 166 0.46 31.00 -15.20
CA GLY A 166 -0.17 32.30 -15.48
C GLY A 166 -1.55 32.24 -16.14
N GLU A 167 -2.15 31.06 -16.31
CA GLU A 167 -3.53 30.91 -16.83
C GLU A 167 -4.47 30.31 -15.76
N GLU A 168 -5.75 30.16 -16.08
CA GLU A 168 -6.72 29.50 -15.20
C GLU A 168 -6.67 27.96 -15.33
N PRO A 169 -7.02 27.20 -14.26
CA PRO A 169 -7.03 25.75 -14.32
C PRO A 169 -8.06 25.22 -15.32
N GLN A 170 -7.61 24.33 -16.20
CA GLN A 170 -8.43 23.65 -17.20
C GLN A 170 -8.80 22.25 -16.69
N ILE A 171 -10.09 21.98 -16.54
CA ILE A 171 -10.61 20.69 -16.07
C ILE A 171 -11.13 19.87 -17.25
N THR A 172 -10.73 18.61 -17.34
CA THR A 172 -11.18 17.66 -18.37
C THR A 172 -11.46 16.28 -17.78
N THR A 173 -12.32 15.51 -18.43
CA THR A 173 -12.65 14.13 -18.01
C THR A 173 -11.64 13.14 -18.58
N LEU A 174 -11.24 12.16 -17.76
CA LEU A 174 -10.45 11.03 -18.20
C LEU A 174 -11.30 10.11 -19.09
N LYS A 175 -10.78 9.72 -20.24
CA LYS A 175 -11.41 8.76 -21.16
C LYS A 175 -11.02 7.32 -20.84
N GLY A 176 -9.82 7.12 -20.31
CA GLY A 176 -9.30 5.81 -19.97
C GLY A 176 -7.93 5.90 -19.31
N SER A 177 -7.53 4.81 -18.66
CA SER A 177 -6.21 4.68 -18.06
C SER A 177 -5.68 3.25 -18.22
N GLU A 178 -4.40 3.14 -18.54
CA GLU A 178 -3.64 1.89 -18.54
C GLU A 178 -2.57 2.01 -17.47
N ILE A 179 -2.62 1.14 -16.45
CA ILE A 179 -1.74 1.22 -15.28
C ILE A 179 -0.96 -0.08 -15.18
N SER A 180 0.36 0.04 -15.15
CA SER A 180 1.30 -1.03 -14.84
C SER A 180 2.24 -0.61 -13.70
N PRO A 181 3.02 -1.53 -13.12
CA PRO A 181 4.03 -1.18 -12.12
C PRO A 181 5.11 -0.20 -12.61
N ALA A 182 5.36 -0.14 -13.93
CA ALA A 182 6.42 0.67 -14.54
C ALA A 182 5.91 1.90 -15.29
N THR A 183 4.66 1.87 -15.75
CA THR A 183 4.08 2.91 -16.60
C THR A 183 2.63 3.20 -16.23
N ARG A 184 2.22 4.46 -16.36
CA ARG A 184 0.81 4.86 -16.26
C ARG A 184 0.46 5.75 -17.43
N HIS A 185 -0.51 5.34 -18.23
CA HIS A 185 -1.02 6.12 -19.35
C HIS A 185 -2.43 6.60 -19.04
N TYR A 186 -2.66 7.90 -19.15
CA TYR A 186 -3.94 8.54 -18.95
C TYR A 186 -4.35 9.24 -20.24
N GLN A 187 -5.53 8.89 -20.77
CA GLN A 187 -6.08 9.49 -21.97
C GLN A 187 -7.23 10.43 -21.59
N PHE A 188 -7.30 11.59 -22.22
CA PHE A 188 -8.36 12.58 -21.99
C PHE A 188 -8.64 13.38 -23.26
N LYS A 189 -9.64 14.27 -23.22
CA LYS A 189 -9.97 15.10 -24.39
C LYS A 189 -8.80 16.04 -24.71
N GLY A 190 -8.25 15.91 -25.91
CA GLY A 190 -7.20 16.80 -26.42
C GLY A 190 -5.76 16.40 -26.05
N GLY A 191 -5.56 15.28 -25.36
CA GLY A 191 -4.22 14.88 -24.94
C GLY A 191 -4.10 13.55 -24.21
N GLN A 192 -2.86 13.26 -23.80
CA GLN A 192 -2.49 12.10 -23.01
C GLN A 192 -1.35 12.45 -22.04
N LEU A 193 -1.35 11.83 -20.86
CA LEU A 193 -0.28 11.92 -19.87
C LEU A 193 0.31 10.53 -19.67
N THR A 194 1.62 10.40 -19.86
CA THR A 194 2.38 9.18 -19.58
C THR A 194 3.31 9.43 -18.40
N LEU A 195 3.20 8.57 -17.39
CA LEU A 195 4.14 8.52 -16.26
C LEU A 195 5.01 7.29 -16.41
N VAL A 196 6.33 7.43 -16.26
CA VAL A 196 7.28 6.33 -16.28
C VAL A 196 8.01 6.26 -14.96
N ARG A 197 8.09 5.06 -14.38
CA ARG A 197 8.85 4.77 -13.16
C ARG A 197 10.33 4.96 -13.46
N GLN A 198 10.83 6.14 -13.17
CA GLN A 198 12.23 6.50 -13.26
C GLN A 198 12.50 7.68 -12.36
N THR A 199 13.66 7.69 -11.74
CA THR A 199 14.06 8.80 -10.89
C THR A 199 14.11 10.11 -11.69
N CYS A 200 13.52 11.15 -11.14
CA CYS A 200 13.40 12.46 -11.75
C CYS A 200 13.78 13.55 -10.74
N SER A 201 14.47 14.58 -11.20
CA SER A 201 14.73 15.80 -10.44
C SER A 201 14.29 16.97 -11.30
N ASP A 202 13.68 17.97 -10.68
CA ASP A 202 13.26 19.19 -11.35
C ASP A 202 14.38 20.24 -11.45
N GLY A 203 15.57 19.92 -10.92
CA GLY A 203 16.78 20.75 -10.96
C GLY A 203 16.73 21.99 -10.07
N MET A 204 15.61 22.26 -9.40
CA MET A 204 15.40 23.47 -8.58
C MET A 204 15.04 23.17 -7.14
N SER A 205 14.51 21.98 -6.85
CA SER A 205 14.19 21.55 -5.49
C SER A 205 15.22 20.55 -4.98
N ASP A 206 15.44 20.55 -3.66
CA ASP A 206 16.15 19.47 -2.98
C ASP A 206 15.25 18.23 -2.84
N SER A 207 14.68 17.80 -3.96
CA SER A 207 13.76 16.68 -4.04
C SER A 207 14.11 15.72 -5.19
N LEU A 208 13.89 14.44 -4.91
CA LEU A 208 14.02 13.33 -5.83
C LEU A 208 12.65 12.68 -5.98
N TYR A 209 12.15 12.61 -7.21
CA TYR A 209 10.85 12.06 -7.55
C TYR A 209 11.01 10.67 -8.17
N GLY A 210 10.07 9.77 -7.91
CA GLY A 210 10.13 8.39 -8.43
C GLY A 210 9.58 8.21 -9.84
N TRP A 211 8.98 9.26 -10.40
CA TRP A 211 8.31 9.22 -11.70
C TRP A 211 8.70 10.41 -12.56
N SER A 212 8.89 10.13 -13.84
CA SER A 212 8.89 11.16 -14.88
C SER A 212 7.51 11.30 -15.50
N SER A 213 7.25 12.46 -16.08
CA SER A 213 6.03 12.73 -16.81
C SER A 213 6.32 13.21 -18.23
N ASN A 214 5.51 12.72 -19.17
CA ASN A 214 5.41 13.24 -20.53
C ASN A 214 3.94 13.50 -20.84
N LEU A 215 3.60 14.77 -21.02
CA LEU A 215 2.26 15.22 -21.37
C LEU A 215 2.25 15.64 -22.84
N THR A 216 1.26 15.16 -23.60
CA THR A 216 0.93 15.70 -24.92
C THR A 216 -0.46 16.35 -24.84
N LEU A 217 -0.56 17.64 -25.15
CA LEU A 217 -1.81 18.40 -25.10
C LEU A 217 -1.87 19.35 -26.29
N ALA A 218 -2.92 19.24 -27.12
CA ALA A 218 -3.14 20.12 -28.29
C ALA A 218 -1.88 20.29 -29.17
N ASN A 219 -1.21 19.17 -29.50
CA ASN A 219 0.04 19.09 -30.27
C ASN A 219 1.30 19.70 -29.61
N ARG A 220 1.25 20.05 -28.32
CA ARG A 220 2.43 20.43 -27.53
C ARG A 220 2.85 19.27 -26.64
N SER A 221 4.17 19.10 -26.48
CA SER A 221 4.76 18.12 -25.56
C SER A 221 5.39 18.84 -24.38
N TYR A 222 5.15 18.32 -23.19
CA TYR A 222 5.68 18.80 -21.93
C TYR A 222 6.37 17.65 -21.21
N LYS A 223 7.52 17.94 -20.59
CA LYS A 223 8.28 16.99 -19.78
C LYS A 223 8.39 17.48 -18.35
N GLY A 224 8.53 16.54 -17.43
CA GLY A 224 8.78 16.87 -16.03
C GLY A 224 8.81 15.64 -15.13
N CYS A 225 8.50 15.86 -13.86
CA CYS A 225 8.43 14.83 -12.83
C CYS A 225 6.96 14.55 -12.43
N ALA A 226 6.76 13.53 -11.61
CA ALA A 226 5.46 13.19 -11.07
C ALA A 226 5.58 12.51 -9.70
N THR A 227 4.47 12.57 -8.96
CA THR A 227 4.21 11.73 -7.78
C THR A 227 2.88 11.03 -7.97
N LEU A 228 2.79 9.76 -7.58
CA LEU A 228 1.54 9.04 -7.45
C LEU A 228 0.76 9.49 -6.23
N GLY A 229 -0.53 9.13 -6.17
CA GLY A 229 -1.32 9.25 -4.95
C GLY A 229 -0.62 8.57 -3.78
N ASN A 230 -0.51 9.27 -2.65
CA ASN A 230 0.32 8.84 -1.52
C ASN A 230 -0.48 8.26 -0.34
N SER A 231 -1.73 7.86 -0.60
CA SER A 231 -2.53 7.08 0.34
C SER A 231 -2.13 5.61 0.28
N ASP A 232 -1.90 5.00 1.44
CA ASP A 232 -1.72 3.56 1.53
C ASP A 232 -3.06 2.82 1.37
N PRO A 233 -3.26 2.02 0.30
CA PRO A 233 -4.50 1.28 0.09
C PRO A 233 -4.68 0.12 1.07
N THR A 234 -3.61 -0.32 1.75
CA THR A 234 -3.66 -1.48 2.66
C THR A 234 -4.16 -1.15 4.05
N LEU A 235 -4.33 0.15 4.39
CA LEU A 235 -4.87 0.58 5.68
C LEU A 235 -6.30 0.09 5.96
N SER A 236 -7.00 -0.49 4.99
CA SER A 236 -8.28 -1.17 5.21
C SER A 236 -8.17 -2.37 6.17
N TRP A 237 -6.96 -2.90 6.40
CA TRP A 237 -6.69 -3.96 7.38
C TRP A 237 -6.52 -3.45 8.81
N THR A 238 -6.36 -2.14 9.03
CA THR A 238 -6.03 -1.63 10.36
C THR A 238 -7.21 -1.69 11.32
N GLY A 239 -6.90 -1.95 12.58
CA GLY A 239 -7.88 -2.10 13.65
C GLY A 239 -7.44 -3.07 14.72
N GLU A 240 -8.34 -3.26 15.68
CA GLU A 240 -8.21 -4.24 16.75
C GLU A 240 -9.06 -5.46 16.41
N TYR A 241 -8.50 -6.65 16.66
CA TYR A 241 -9.14 -7.93 16.41
C TYR A 241 -8.97 -8.80 17.65
N PHE A 242 -10.08 -9.31 18.18
CA PHE A 242 -10.08 -10.00 19.46
C PHE A 242 -10.64 -11.42 19.35
N ALA A 243 -10.19 -12.31 20.22
CA ALA A 243 -10.81 -13.59 20.47
C ALA A 243 -10.85 -13.87 21.96
N SER A 244 -11.95 -14.50 22.40
CA SER A 244 -12.03 -15.15 23.70
C SER A 244 -12.12 -16.64 23.47
N SER A 245 -11.37 -17.43 24.24
CA SER A 245 -11.42 -18.89 24.08
C SER A 245 -12.80 -19.42 24.50
N THR A 246 -13.36 -20.29 23.67
CA THR A 246 -14.63 -20.99 23.94
C THR A 246 -14.45 -22.18 24.87
N GLN A 247 -13.21 -22.59 25.13
CA GLN A 247 -12.85 -23.71 26.00
C GLN A 247 -12.23 -23.26 27.32
N ASN A 248 -11.56 -22.10 27.33
CA ASN A 248 -10.93 -21.49 28.49
C ASN A 248 -11.42 -20.04 28.59
N THR A 249 -12.44 -19.81 29.42
CA THR A 249 -13.00 -18.47 29.64
C THR A 249 -11.99 -17.48 30.23
N ASP A 250 -10.86 -18.00 30.74
CA ASP A 250 -9.79 -17.23 31.33
C ASP A 250 -8.68 -16.88 30.35
N PHE A 251 -8.91 -16.99 29.04
CA PHE A 251 -7.91 -16.65 28.01
C PHE A 251 -8.51 -15.82 26.88
N SER A 252 -7.84 -14.70 26.57
CA SER A 252 -8.16 -13.85 25.43
C SER A 252 -6.93 -13.46 24.63
N VAL A 253 -7.15 -13.20 23.34
CA VAL A 253 -6.14 -12.74 22.39
C VAL A 253 -6.61 -11.42 21.80
N ASN A 254 -5.75 -10.41 21.81
CA ASN A 254 -5.98 -9.15 21.11
C ASN A 254 -4.86 -8.91 20.09
N LEU A 255 -5.21 -8.70 18.83
CA LEU A 255 -4.30 -8.33 17.75
C LEU A 255 -4.61 -6.90 17.30
N THR A 256 -3.61 -6.03 17.40
CA THR A 256 -3.69 -4.66 16.89
C THR A 256 -2.86 -4.55 15.62
N LEU A 257 -3.50 -4.17 14.51
CA LEU A 257 -2.84 -3.81 13.24
C LEU A 257 -2.84 -2.29 13.10
N SER A 258 -1.67 -1.66 13.34
CA SER A 258 -1.52 -0.20 13.37
C SER A 258 -1.34 0.41 11.98
N ASN A 259 -1.68 1.70 11.83
CA ASN A 259 -1.54 2.44 10.56
C ASN A 259 -0.09 2.60 10.07
N ASP A 260 0.89 2.38 10.94
CA ASP A 260 2.32 2.42 10.63
C ASP A 260 2.88 1.04 10.27
N HIS A 261 2.00 0.08 9.99
CA HIS A 261 2.32 -1.33 9.73
C HIS A 261 2.94 -2.10 10.89
N THR A 262 2.99 -1.54 12.10
CA THR A 262 3.33 -2.34 13.28
C THR A 262 2.16 -3.20 13.72
N ALA A 263 2.48 -4.36 14.29
CA ALA A 263 1.50 -5.28 14.84
C ALA A 263 1.87 -5.62 16.29
N THR A 264 0.84 -5.73 17.14
CA THR A 264 0.98 -6.21 18.52
C THR A 264 -0.02 -7.32 18.75
N THR A 265 0.41 -8.43 19.34
CA THR A 265 -0.49 -9.46 19.86
C THR A 265 -0.34 -9.57 21.36
N GLU A 266 -1.45 -9.45 22.08
CA GLU A 266 -1.51 -9.57 23.53
C GLU A 266 -2.32 -10.80 23.91
N TYR A 267 -1.75 -11.63 24.78
CA TYR A 267 -2.39 -12.80 25.35
C TYR A 267 -2.65 -12.53 26.82
N THR A 268 -3.92 -12.47 27.20
CA THR A 268 -4.33 -12.16 28.57
C THR A 268 -4.94 -13.38 29.22
N TYR A 269 -4.59 -13.59 30.49
CA TYR A 269 -5.09 -14.69 31.29
C TYR A 269 -5.84 -14.17 32.53
N SER A 270 -7.06 -14.65 32.77
CA SER A 270 -7.88 -14.24 33.92
C SER A 270 -7.45 -14.92 35.23
N ASN A 271 -6.51 -15.85 35.16
CA ASN A 271 -5.94 -16.58 36.30
C ASN A 271 -4.85 -15.77 37.06
N GLY A 272 -4.55 -14.55 36.62
CA GLY A 272 -3.55 -13.68 37.23
C GLY A 272 -2.14 -13.81 36.64
N ASP A 273 -1.94 -14.68 35.66
CA ASP A 273 -0.68 -14.75 34.91
C ASP A 273 -0.43 -13.44 34.16
N PRO A 274 0.84 -13.02 34.02
CA PRO A 274 1.17 -11.78 33.32
C PRO A 274 0.79 -11.87 31.84
N THR A 275 0.25 -10.77 31.30
CA THR A 275 -0.01 -10.63 29.86
C THR A 275 1.26 -10.87 29.06
N ILE A 276 1.17 -11.74 28.06
CA ILE A 276 2.25 -11.98 27.10
C ILE A 276 2.05 -11.02 25.93
N VAL A 277 3.11 -10.31 25.55
CA VAL A 277 3.07 -9.34 24.45
C VAL A 277 4.07 -9.74 23.38
N GLU A 278 3.57 -9.90 22.17
CA GLU A 278 4.33 -10.03 20.93
C GLU A 278 4.27 -8.72 20.14
N LYS A 279 5.39 -8.32 19.55
CA LYS A 279 5.47 -7.12 18.70
C LYS A 279 6.16 -7.46 17.38
N GLY A 280 5.72 -6.81 16.32
CA GLY A 280 6.33 -6.90 15.01
C GLY A 280 5.60 -6.05 13.99
N TYR A 281 5.24 -6.63 12.85
CA TYR A 281 4.64 -5.91 11.74
C TYR A 281 3.58 -6.72 10.99
N TRP A 282 2.80 -6.03 10.17
CA TRP A 282 1.84 -6.64 9.25
C TRP A 282 1.96 -6.09 7.83
N GLN A 283 1.60 -6.90 6.85
CA GLN A 283 1.52 -6.48 5.45
C GLN A 283 0.53 -7.34 4.65
N GLN A 284 -0.14 -6.71 3.69
CA GLN A 284 -1.08 -7.40 2.81
C GLN A 284 -0.34 -8.34 1.85
N LEU A 285 -0.88 -9.56 1.67
CA LEU A 285 -0.40 -10.51 0.65
C LEU A 285 -1.29 -10.47 -0.60
N ASN A 286 -2.61 -10.39 -0.39
CA ASN A 286 -3.62 -10.23 -1.44
C ASN A 286 -4.91 -9.66 -0.82
N GLN A 287 -5.98 -9.53 -1.61
CA GLN A 287 -7.25 -8.94 -1.16
C GLN A 287 -7.88 -9.65 0.05
N THR A 288 -7.56 -10.92 0.26
CA THR A 288 -8.16 -11.76 1.31
C THR A 288 -7.17 -12.22 2.38
N GLN A 289 -5.87 -11.96 2.23
CA GLN A 289 -4.85 -12.44 3.15
C GLN A 289 -3.90 -11.35 3.60
N VAL A 290 -3.64 -11.33 4.91
CA VAL A 290 -2.67 -10.47 5.57
C VAL A 290 -1.63 -11.34 6.29
N GLN A 291 -0.37 -10.99 6.14
CA GLN A 291 0.74 -11.58 6.88
C GLN A 291 0.96 -10.77 8.14
N VAL A 292 1.10 -11.45 9.26
CA VAL A 292 1.49 -10.87 10.54
C VAL A 292 2.76 -11.58 11.00
N VAL A 293 3.82 -10.80 11.21
CA VAL A 293 5.13 -11.30 11.62
C VAL A 293 5.51 -10.64 12.93
N MET A 294 5.56 -11.41 14.00
CA MET A 294 6.09 -10.96 15.29
C MET A 294 7.59 -11.17 15.30
N THR A 295 8.34 -10.15 15.72
CA THR A 295 9.80 -10.17 15.79
C THR A 295 10.30 -10.21 17.23
N HIS A 296 9.44 -9.87 18.19
CA HIS A 296 9.73 -9.86 19.61
C HIS A 296 8.64 -10.56 20.39
N HIS A 297 9.03 -11.44 21.31
CA HIS A 297 8.18 -12.07 22.31
C HIS A 297 8.70 -11.70 23.71
N GLN A 298 7.92 -10.97 24.50
CA GLN A 298 8.35 -10.43 25.81
C GLN A 298 9.73 -9.74 25.75
N GLN A 299 9.91 -8.85 24.76
CA GLN A 299 11.18 -8.13 24.48
C GLN A 299 12.35 -9.00 23.99
N GLN A 300 12.19 -10.31 23.86
CA GLN A 300 13.20 -11.19 23.28
C GLN A 300 12.97 -11.38 21.79
N TYR A 301 14.03 -11.27 20.99
CA TYR A 301 13.94 -11.52 19.56
C TYR A 301 13.52 -12.97 19.28
N LEU A 302 12.32 -13.14 18.72
CA LEU A 302 11.75 -14.40 18.28
C LEU A 302 10.84 -14.11 17.10
N VAL A 303 11.19 -14.66 15.94
CA VAL A 303 10.37 -14.50 14.73
C VAL A 303 9.28 -15.57 14.71
N SER A 304 8.04 -15.13 14.80
CA SER A 304 6.87 -15.94 14.52
C SER A 304 6.01 -15.30 13.44
N GLU A 305 5.34 -16.13 12.64
CA GLU A 305 4.58 -15.68 11.49
C GLU A 305 3.26 -16.41 11.37
N ARG A 306 2.21 -15.64 11.13
CA ARG A 306 0.85 -16.10 10.89
C ARG A 306 0.33 -15.47 9.60
N ILE A 307 -0.36 -16.25 8.78
CA ILE A 307 -1.12 -15.74 7.63
C ILE A 307 -2.59 -15.81 8.00
N PHE A 308 -3.22 -14.65 8.11
CA PHE A 308 -4.65 -14.55 8.36
C PHE A 308 -5.40 -14.46 7.04
N THR A 309 -6.47 -15.24 6.91
CA THR A 309 -7.46 -15.10 5.83
C THR A 309 -8.65 -14.33 6.38
N LYS A 310 -9.08 -13.28 5.68
CA LYS A 310 -10.27 -12.51 5.98
C LYS A 310 -11.51 -13.25 5.52
N GLN A 311 -12.45 -13.45 6.43
CA GLN A 311 -13.79 -13.98 6.15
C GLN A 311 -14.80 -13.11 6.90
N ASP A 312 -15.60 -12.33 6.16
CA ASP A 312 -16.51 -11.34 6.73
C ASP A 312 -15.81 -10.37 7.71
N LYS A 313 -16.17 -10.46 9.00
CA LYS A 313 -15.61 -9.68 10.11
C LYS A 313 -14.51 -10.41 10.88
N GLN A 314 -14.04 -11.56 10.37
CA GLN A 314 -13.08 -12.43 11.02
C GLN A 314 -11.73 -12.45 10.31
N LEU A 315 -10.67 -12.62 11.08
CA LEU A 315 -9.34 -13.01 10.63
C LEU A 315 -9.04 -14.41 11.15
N ILE A 316 -8.73 -15.33 10.25
CA ILE A 316 -8.52 -16.74 10.58
C ILE A 316 -7.11 -17.17 10.20
N ALA A 317 -6.35 -17.69 11.18
CA ALA A 317 -5.06 -18.34 10.96
C ALA A 317 -5.09 -19.77 11.48
N GLU A 318 -4.80 -20.76 10.64
CA GLU A 318 -4.79 -22.18 11.02
C GLU A 318 -3.41 -22.66 11.48
N LYS A 319 -2.36 -21.94 11.10
CA LYS A 319 -0.97 -22.32 11.30
C LYS A 319 -0.14 -21.11 11.72
N GLU A 320 0.95 -21.42 12.41
CA GLU A 320 1.99 -20.47 12.77
C GLU A 320 3.35 -21.06 12.41
N ARG A 321 4.25 -20.22 11.93
CA ARG A 321 5.66 -20.57 11.71
C ARG A 321 6.50 -19.91 12.79
N VAL A 322 7.24 -20.70 13.56
CA VAL A 322 8.22 -20.19 14.54
C VAL A 322 9.62 -20.61 14.08
N GLY A 323 10.46 -19.63 13.75
CA GLY A 323 11.71 -19.91 13.05
C GLY A 323 11.46 -20.62 11.70
N ASN A 324 11.93 -21.86 11.58
CA ASN A 324 11.79 -22.67 10.35
C ASN A 324 10.72 -23.76 10.44
N ILE A 325 10.00 -23.85 11.57
CA ILE A 325 9.04 -24.94 11.81
C ILE A 325 7.63 -24.38 11.74
N VAL A 326 6.77 -25.05 10.99
CA VAL A 326 5.35 -24.72 10.86
C VAL A 326 4.54 -25.64 11.78
N TYR A 327 3.70 -25.04 12.62
CA TYR A 327 2.84 -25.72 13.58
C TYR A 327 1.37 -25.42 13.28
N PRO A 328 0.47 -26.41 13.41
CA PRO A 328 -0.95 -26.12 13.47
C PRO A 328 -1.26 -25.37 14.77
N ILE A 329 -2.09 -24.34 14.67
CA ILE A 329 -2.66 -23.68 15.86
C ILE A 329 -3.76 -24.59 16.41
N ALA A 330 -3.79 -24.76 17.74
CA ALA A 330 -4.73 -25.67 18.40
C ALA A 330 -6.20 -25.34 18.07
N ASN A 331 -7.08 -26.34 18.24
CA ASN A 331 -8.54 -26.19 18.12
C ASN A 331 -9.04 -25.66 16.75
N GLY A 332 -8.31 -25.95 15.67
CA GLY A 332 -8.71 -25.57 14.31
C GLY A 332 -8.30 -24.16 13.88
N GLY A 333 -7.50 -23.45 14.70
CA GLY A 333 -6.93 -22.16 14.35
C GLY A 333 -7.21 -21.05 15.38
N LEU A 334 -6.65 -19.89 15.09
CA LEU A 334 -6.95 -18.63 15.75
C LEU A 334 -7.96 -17.85 14.90
N VAL A 335 -9.15 -17.66 15.43
CA VAL A 335 -10.23 -16.86 14.82
C VAL A 335 -10.40 -15.58 15.61
N LEU A 336 -10.07 -14.43 15.01
CA LEU A 336 -10.17 -13.11 15.63
C LEU A 336 -11.32 -12.32 14.99
N PHE A 337 -12.09 -11.60 15.80
CA PHE A 337 -13.23 -10.78 15.37
C PHE A 337 -12.84 -9.31 15.39
N SER A 338 -13.20 -8.56 14.35
CA SER A 338 -12.98 -7.12 14.30
C SER A 338 -13.74 -6.40 15.42
N ALA A 339 -13.05 -5.55 16.18
CA ALA A 339 -13.64 -4.73 17.23
C ALA A 339 -14.50 -3.56 16.70
N LYS A 340 -14.44 -3.25 15.39
CA LYS A 340 -15.31 -2.24 14.76
C LYS A 340 -16.75 -2.76 14.77
N GLY A 341 -17.47 -2.40 15.83
CA GLY A 341 -18.90 -2.59 15.96
C GLY A 341 -19.66 -1.93 14.81
N THR A 342 -20.75 -2.59 14.43
CA THR A 342 -21.74 -2.17 13.45
C THR A 342 -22.13 -0.70 13.61
N THR A 343 -21.74 0.13 12.66
CA THR A 343 -22.51 1.34 12.30
C THR A 343 -22.78 1.24 10.81
N GLU A 344 -23.93 0.65 10.49
CA GLU A 344 -24.66 0.95 9.26
C GLU A 344 -25.22 2.38 9.31
#